data_AF-A0A3S0Z914-F1
#
_entry.id   AF-A0A3S0Z914-F1
#
_cell.length_a   1.000
_cell.length_b   1.000
_cell.length_c   1.000
_cell.angle_alpha   90.00
_cell.angle_beta   90.00
_cell.angle_gamma   90.00
#
_symmetry.space_group_name_H-M   'P 1'
#
loop_
_entity.id
_entity.type
_entity.pdbx_description
1 polymer ?
#
loop_
_entity_poly.entity_id
_entity_poly.type
_entity_poly.pdbx_seq_one_letter_code
_entity_poly.pdbx_strand_id
1 'polypeptide(L)'
;MEEMRQSVHPGNFDVQGWLVPCQILDKDVSVNVKVTESSTAVEAMEKLNEFLSRSQPQLVRLGSYVLFESLFNGNLERPIFPKDIVAKTTKRWAEFDAFVDENITMSLSLRGMELLETLDTSYHHQSHSLQAELQYSDSKSKKFKNKTVRFRQCQLEIYNKSKDTDAAFCWKVEDLSFYLGAWPKRNLPSRHCLTFLVNGEKYTKAFGHCLGFNNQDDLHTWAAMLYAVQNPDGLLSWASAFPPGAAR
;
A
#
# COMPACT_ATOMS: atom_id res chain seq x y z
N MET A 1 43.37 -5.92 -48.67
CA MET A 1 42.12 -6.41 -48.06
C MET A 1 42.25 -6.16 -46.58
N GLU A 2 41.70 -5.03 -46.15
CA GLU A 2 41.79 -4.50 -44.80
C GLU A 2 40.36 -4.49 -44.27
N GLU A 3 40.03 -5.45 -43.42
CA GLU A 3 38.68 -5.58 -42.87
C GLU A 3 38.46 -4.53 -41.78
N MET A 4 37.54 -3.63 -42.10
CA MET A 4 37.05 -2.52 -41.29
C MET A 4 36.37 -3.09 -40.04
N ARG A 5 37.04 -3.02 -38.88
CA ARG A 5 36.42 -3.24 -37.57
C ARG A 5 35.46 -2.08 -37.30
N GLN A 6 34.16 -2.30 -37.49
CA GLN A 6 33.13 -1.39 -37.01
C GLN A 6 33.20 -1.35 -35.48
N SER A 7 33.56 -0.17 -34.95
CA SER A 7 33.47 0.12 -33.53
C SER A 7 31.99 0.16 -33.14
N VAL A 8 31.54 -0.86 -32.42
CA VAL A 8 30.26 -0.80 -31.71
C VAL A 8 30.45 0.24 -30.60
N HIS A 9 29.89 1.43 -30.78
CA HIS A 9 29.74 2.36 -29.68
C HIS A 9 28.86 1.68 -28.61
N PRO A 10 29.30 1.61 -27.34
CA PRO A 10 28.41 1.21 -26.28
C PRO A 10 27.34 2.29 -26.20
N GLY A 11 26.14 1.97 -26.69
CA GLY A 11 24.97 2.81 -26.45
C GLY A 11 24.88 3.03 -24.94
N ASN A 12 24.61 4.27 -24.54
CA ASN A 12 24.27 4.61 -23.17
C ASN A 12 23.16 3.66 -22.69
N PHE A 13 23.56 2.60 -21.99
CA PHE A 13 22.61 1.86 -21.17
C PHE A 13 22.23 2.81 -20.06
N ASP A 14 21.02 3.33 -20.13
CA ASP A 14 20.44 4.07 -19.03
C ASP A 14 20.20 3.07 -17.88
N VAL A 15 21.19 2.98 -16.99
CA VAL A 15 21.27 2.03 -15.86
C VAL A 15 20.33 2.43 -14.71
N GLN A 16 19.51 3.48 -14.86
CA GLN A 16 18.73 4.04 -13.75
C GLN A 16 17.37 3.37 -13.45
N GLY A 17 17.19 2.10 -13.81
CA GLY A 17 15.95 1.38 -13.52
C GLY A 17 16.13 -0.06 -13.07
N TRP A 18 15.25 -0.54 -12.21
CA TRP A 18 15.21 -1.93 -11.75
C TRP A 18 13.87 -2.58 -12.07
N LEU A 19 13.88 -3.91 -12.04
CA LEU A 19 12.68 -4.72 -12.24
C LEU A 19 12.00 -4.95 -10.90
N VAL A 20 10.71 -4.66 -10.84
CA VAL A 20 9.86 -5.01 -9.71
C VAL A 20 8.88 -6.09 -10.15
N PRO A 21 8.76 -7.20 -9.38
CA PRO A 21 7.75 -8.21 -9.67
C PRO A 21 6.35 -7.66 -9.37
N CYS A 22 5.48 -7.69 -10.36
CA CYS A 22 4.07 -7.37 -10.25
C CYS A 22 3.25 -8.64 -10.54
N GLN A 23 2.46 -9.07 -9.56
CA GLN A 23 1.53 -10.18 -9.66
C GLN A 23 0.18 -9.68 -10.16
N ILE A 24 -0.40 -10.41 -11.11
CA ILE A 24 -1.76 -10.19 -11.58
C ILE A 24 -2.59 -11.29 -10.91
N LEU A 25 -3.11 -10.98 -9.72
CA LEU A 25 -3.67 -11.99 -8.80
C LEU A 25 -4.87 -12.74 -9.41
N ASP A 26 -5.70 -12.06 -10.20
CA ASP A 26 -6.85 -12.68 -10.88
C ASP A 26 -6.47 -13.76 -11.90
N LYS A 27 -5.18 -13.86 -12.25
CA LYS A 27 -4.68 -14.69 -13.35
C LYS A 27 -3.47 -15.55 -12.99
N ASP A 28 -2.97 -15.44 -11.76
CA ASP A 28 -1.75 -16.12 -11.29
C ASP A 28 -0.54 -15.89 -12.22
N VAL A 29 -0.44 -14.69 -12.81
CA VAL A 29 0.66 -14.28 -13.69
C VAL A 29 1.57 -13.31 -12.96
N SER A 30 2.89 -13.44 -13.11
CA SER A 30 3.85 -12.44 -12.65
C SER A 30 4.57 -11.79 -13.83
N VAL A 31 4.62 -10.46 -13.83
CA VAL A 31 5.31 -9.65 -14.83
C VAL A 31 6.30 -8.74 -14.14
N ASN A 32 7.52 -8.67 -14.67
CA ASN A 32 8.52 -7.71 -14.22
C ASN A 32 8.29 -6.36 -14.88
N VAL A 33 8.02 -5.33 -14.07
CA VAL A 33 7.85 -3.96 -14.56
C VAL A 33 9.13 -3.18 -14.29
N LYS A 34 9.68 -2.53 -15.33
CA LYS A 34 10.87 -1.67 -15.19
C LYS A 34 10.46 -0.31 -14.63
N VAL A 35 10.91 -0.01 -13.42
CA VAL A 35 10.69 1.28 -12.74
C VAL A 35 12.01 2.00 -12.52
N THR A 36 11.94 3.33 -12.48
CA THR A 36 13.03 4.24 -12.08
C THR A 36 12.77 4.77 -10.67
N GLU A 37 13.74 5.49 -10.10
CA GLU A 37 13.60 6.15 -8.80
C GLU A 37 12.38 7.08 -8.68
N SER A 38 11.98 7.69 -9.80
CA SER A 38 10.88 8.63 -9.88
C SER A 38 9.61 8.04 -10.50
N SER A 39 9.61 6.75 -10.87
CA SER A 39 8.46 6.15 -11.55
C SER A 39 7.24 6.16 -10.62
N THR A 40 6.19 6.82 -11.06
CA THR A 40 4.90 6.83 -10.39
C THR A 40 4.16 5.50 -10.60
N ALA A 41 3.15 5.23 -9.79
CA ALA A 41 2.30 4.05 -9.97
C ALA A 41 1.54 4.10 -11.30
N VAL A 42 1.14 5.29 -11.75
CA VAL A 42 0.52 5.49 -13.08
C VAL A 42 1.47 5.06 -14.20
N GLU A 43 2.71 5.52 -14.17
CA GLU A 43 3.72 5.17 -15.20
C GLU A 43 4.06 3.68 -15.18
N ALA A 44 4.09 3.07 -13.98
CA ALA A 44 4.28 1.63 -13.85
C ALA A 44 3.09 0.84 -14.45
N MET A 45 1.86 1.32 -14.24
CA MET A 45 0.65 0.73 -14.83
C MET A 45 0.61 0.88 -16.35
N GLU A 46 1.04 2.01 -16.91
CA GLU A 46 1.13 2.21 -18.36
C GLU A 46 2.11 1.22 -19.00
N LYS A 47 3.30 1.06 -18.42
CA LYS A 47 4.30 0.09 -18.89
C LYS A 47 3.79 -1.35 -18.80
N LEU A 48 3.10 -1.68 -17.71
CA LEU A 48 2.49 -3.00 -17.56
C LEU A 48 1.40 -3.23 -18.61
N ASN A 49 0.54 -2.23 -18.86
CA ASN A 49 -0.49 -2.31 -19.89
C ASN A 49 0.11 -2.44 -21.29
N GLU A 50 1.19 -1.72 -21.61
CA GLU A 50 1.90 -1.86 -22.89
C GLU A 50 2.45 -3.28 -23.07
N PHE A 51 3.08 -3.84 -22.05
CA PHE A 51 3.59 -5.21 -22.06
C PHE A 51 2.46 -6.22 -22.25
N LEU A 52 1.40 -6.11 -21.46
CA LEU A 52 0.27 -7.01 -21.51
C LEU A 52 -0.54 -6.85 -22.80
N SER A 53 -0.63 -5.65 -23.37
CA SER A 53 -1.34 -5.45 -24.65
C SER A 53 -0.67 -6.20 -25.80
N ARG A 54 0.64 -6.42 -25.73
CA ARG A 54 1.41 -7.19 -26.72
C ARG A 54 1.28 -8.70 -26.52
N SER A 55 1.18 -9.16 -25.28
CA SER A 55 1.19 -10.59 -24.96
C SER A 55 -0.19 -11.19 -24.66
N GLN A 56 -1.10 -10.38 -24.10
CA GLN A 56 -2.42 -10.74 -23.55
C GLN A 56 -3.40 -9.53 -23.57
N PRO A 57 -3.84 -9.05 -24.74
CA PRO A 57 -4.57 -7.78 -24.91
C PRO A 57 -5.91 -7.65 -24.16
N GLN A 58 -6.49 -8.75 -23.72
CA GLN A 58 -7.72 -8.80 -22.93
C GLN A 58 -7.51 -8.76 -21.40
N LEU A 59 -6.27 -8.68 -20.91
CA LEU A 59 -5.98 -8.95 -19.50
C LEU A 59 -6.18 -7.75 -18.57
N VAL A 60 -5.81 -6.55 -19.01
CA VAL A 60 -5.83 -5.35 -18.15
C VAL A 60 -6.42 -4.19 -18.93
N ARG A 61 -7.43 -3.56 -18.34
CA ARG A 61 -7.97 -2.29 -18.80
C ARG A 61 -7.53 -1.21 -17.81
N LEU A 62 -6.78 -0.22 -18.31
CA LEU A 62 -6.38 0.94 -17.50
C LEU A 62 -7.62 1.61 -16.88
N GLY A 63 -7.50 2.01 -15.61
CA GLY A 63 -8.59 2.59 -14.83
C GLY A 63 -9.62 1.60 -14.28
N SER A 64 -9.50 0.31 -14.58
CA SER A 64 -10.32 -0.75 -13.95
C SER A 64 -9.58 -1.53 -12.86
N TYR A 65 -8.28 -1.27 -12.71
CA TYR A 65 -7.40 -1.92 -11.75
C TYR A 65 -6.64 -0.89 -10.92
N VAL A 66 -6.31 -1.30 -9.71
CA VAL A 66 -5.53 -0.59 -8.72
C VAL A 66 -4.27 -1.39 -8.46
N LEU A 67 -3.14 -0.70 -8.36
CA LEU A 67 -1.89 -1.29 -7.92
C LEU A 67 -1.89 -1.40 -6.39
N PHE A 68 -1.61 -2.58 -5.85
CA PHE A 68 -1.51 -2.85 -4.43
C PHE A 68 -0.07 -3.23 -4.06
N GLU A 69 0.35 -2.84 -2.86
CA GLU A 69 1.46 -3.49 -2.17
C GLU A 69 0.88 -4.64 -1.34
N SER A 70 1.37 -5.85 -1.59
CA SER A 70 0.99 -7.05 -0.85
C SER A 70 2.23 -7.56 -0.09
N LEU A 71 2.12 -7.61 1.24
CA LEU A 71 3.15 -8.10 2.14
C LEU A 71 2.71 -9.39 2.82
N PHE A 72 3.68 -10.24 3.11
CA PHE A 72 3.51 -11.51 3.82
C PHE A 72 2.43 -12.41 3.19
N ASN A 73 2.59 -12.76 1.91
CA ASN A 73 1.60 -13.59 1.19
C ASN A 73 0.19 -12.97 1.18
N GLY A 74 0.08 -11.64 1.13
CA GLY A 74 -1.20 -10.92 1.10
C GLY A 74 -1.88 -10.77 2.47
N ASN A 75 -1.20 -11.08 3.58
CA ASN A 75 -1.76 -10.83 4.93
C ASN A 75 -1.82 -9.33 5.29
N LEU A 76 -1.03 -8.52 4.60
CA LEU A 76 -1.01 -7.07 4.73
C LEU A 76 -1.05 -6.43 3.35
N GLU A 77 -2.06 -5.61 3.10
CA GLU A 77 -2.26 -5.04 1.77
C GLU A 77 -2.63 -3.57 1.84
N ARG A 78 -2.12 -2.78 0.90
CA ARG A 78 -2.57 -1.40 0.75
C ARG A 78 -2.62 -0.99 -0.71
N PRO A 79 -3.58 -0.12 -1.09
CA PRO A 79 -3.53 0.52 -2.39
C PRO A 79 -2.29 1.40 -2.49
N ILE A 80 -1.71 1.41 -3.67
CA ILE A 80 -0.73 2.39 -4.13
C ILE A 80 -1.50 3.35 -5.04
N PHE A 81 -1.44 4.65 -4.76
CA PHE A 81 -2.20 5.66 -5.49
C PHE A 81 -1.42 6.16 -6.72
N PRO A 82 -2.09 6.75 -7.73
CA PRO A 82 -1.46 7.06 -9.02
C PRO A 82 -0.14 7.85 -8.92
N LYS A 83 -0.06 8.81 -7.99
CA LYS A 83 1.11 9.68 -7.78
C LYS A 83 2.18 9.07 -6.87
N ASP A 84 1.93 7.92 -6.26
CA ASP A 84 2.91 7.27 -5.39
C ASP A 84 4.12 6.81 -6.20
N ILE A 85 5.30 7.00 -5.61
CA ILE A 85 6.56 6.54 -6.19
C ILE A 85 6.73 5.05 -5.89
N VAL A 86 6.68 4.20 -6.92
CA VAL A 86 6.77 2.73 -6.79
C VAL A 86 8.10 2.31 -6.16
N ALA A 87 9.17 3.02 -6.53
CA ALA A 87 10.49 2.81 -5.98
C ALA A 87 10.55 2.97 -4.45
N LYS A 88 9.88 3.99 -3.92
CA LYS A 88 9.83 4.27 -2.47
C LYS A 88 9.17 3.12 -1.73
N THR A 89 8.13 2.53 -2.30
CA THR A 89 7.44 1.36 -1.75
C THR A 89 8.34 0.13 -1.76
N THR A 90 8.89 -0.22 -2.92
CA THR A 90 9.59 -1.50 -3.12
C THR A 90 10.97 -1.55 -2.47
N LYS A 91 11.68 -0.42 -2.39
CA LYS A 91 12.99 -0.35 -1.70
C LYS A 91 12.88 -0.61 -0.20
N ARG A 92 11.77 -0.20 0.43
CA ARG A 92 11.53 -0.42 1.85
C ARG A 92 11.41 -1.91 2.21
N TRP A 93 11.16 -2.79 1.24
CA TRP A 93 11.08 -4.22 1.51
C TRP A 93 12.39 -4.79 2.05
N ALA A 94 13.54 -4.23 1.67
CA ALA A 94 14.84 -4.60 2.22
C ALA A 94 14.98 -4.27 3.73
N GLU A 95 14.15 -3.37 4.26
CA GLU A 95 14.12 -3.09 5.70
C GLU A 95 13.34 -4.15 6.48
N PHE A 96 12.62 -5.04 5.78
CA PHE A 96 11.71 -6.02 6.38
C PHE A 96 12.33 -7.40 6.56
N ASP A 97 13.62 -7.56 6.27
CA ASP A 97 14.35 -8.84 6.32
C ASP A 97 14.13 -9.62 7.63
N ALA A 98 14.02 -8.93 8.77
CA ALA A 98 13.77 -9.55 10.08
C ALA A 98 12.39 -10.22 10.21
N PHE A 99 11.47 -9.98 9.27
CA PHE A 99 10.09 -10.47 9.29
C PHE A 99 9.78 -11.45 8.15
N VAL A 100 10.72 -11.64 7.23
CA VAL A 100 10.58 -12.46 6.03
C VAL A 100 11.31 -13.79 6.25
N ASP A 101 10.60 -14.89 6.03
CA ASP A 101 11.17 -16.24 5.98
C ASP A 101 11.13 -16.75 4.53
N GLU A 102 11.73 -17.91 4.22
CA GLU A 102 11.86 -18.44 2.84
C GLU A 102 10.54 -18.56 2.05
N ASN A 103 9.40 -18.71 2.74
CA ASN A 103 8.07 -18.89 2.13
C ASN A 103 7.20 -17.62 2.18
N ILE A 104 7.80 -16.46 2.42
CA ILE A 104 7.10 -15.18 2.54
C ILE A 104 7.37 -14.34 1.29
N THR A 105 6.31 -14.02 0.55
CA THR A 105 6.38 -13.15 -0.62
C THR A 105 5.95 -11.73 -0.30
N MET A 106 6.67 -10.78 -0.89
CA MET A 106 6.28 -9.38 -1.01
C MET A 106 6.21 -9.06 -2.50
N SER A 107 5.12 -8.44 -2.92
CA SER A 107 4.87 -8.19 -4.33
C SER A 107 4.04 -6.93 -4.51
N LEU A 108 4.10 -6.38 -5.73
CA LEU A 108 3.02 -5.54 -6.20
C LEU A 108 1.93 -6.43 -6.76
N SER A 109 0.67 -6.05 -6.61
CA SER A 109 -0.44 -6.79 -7.20
C SER A 109 -1.46 -5.91 -7.90
N LEU A 110 -2.09 -6.40 -8.97
CA LEU A 110 -3.27 -5.77 -9.56
C LEU A 110 -4.54 -6.33 -8.94
N ARG A 111 -5.45 -5.44 -8.57
CA ARG A 111 -6.79 -5.77 -8.06
C ARG A 111 -7.84 -4.85 -8.68
N GLY A 112 -9.09 -5.30 -8.71
CA GLY A 112 -10.20 -4.45 -9.10
C GLY A 112 -10.42 -3.27 -8.13
N MET A 113 -11.33 -2.38 -8.50
CA MET A 113 -11.62 -1.16 -7.73
C MET A 113 -12.56 -1.36 -6.54
N GLU A 114 -13.10 -2.57 -6.33
CA GLU A 114 -14.23 -2.84 -5.42
C GLU A 114 -13.93 -2.38 -3.99
N LEU A 115 -12.68 -2.57 -3.54
CA LEU A 115 -12.26 -2.10 -2.23
C LEU A 115 -12.26 -0.56 -2.17
N LEU A 116 -11.70 0.12 -3.17
CA LEU A 116 -11.66 1.58 -3.17
C LEU A 116 -13.06 2.18 -3.28
N GLU A 117 -13.96 1.58 -4.06
CA GLU A 117 -15.38 1.98 -4.15
C GLU A 117 -16.10 1.84 -2.79
N THR A 118 -15.82 0.75 -2.08
CA THR A 118 -16.36 0.52 -0.73
C THR A 118 -15.84 1.56 0.27
N LEU A 119 -14.54 1.87 0.21
CA LEU A 119 -13.91 2.86 1.08
C LEU A 119 -14.41 4.27 0.75
N ASP A 120 -14.54 4.63 -0.52
CA ASP A 120 -15.07 5.91 -0.98
C ASP A 120 -16.50 6.16 -0.48
N THR A 121 -17.37 5.15 -0.63
CA THR A 121 -18.73 5.18 -0.06
C THR A 121 -18.68 5.40 1.45
N SER A 122 -17.80 4.68 2.15
CA SER A 122 -17.64 4.80 3.60
C SER A 122 -17.15 6.19 4.02
N TYR A 123 -16.26 6.82 3.25
CA TYR A 123 -15.72 8.16 3.53
C TYR A 123 -16.82 9.23 3.50
N HIS A 124 -17.68 9.20 2.48
CA HIS A 124 -18.70 10.23 2.26
C HIS A 124 -19.85 10.23 3.28
N HIS A 125 -19.99 9.16 4.07
CA HIS A 125 -21.02 9.05 5.11
C HIS A 125 -20.55 9.46 6.51
N GLN A 126 -19.30 9.92 6.68
CA GLN A 126 -18.66 10.03 7.99
C GLN A 126 -18.24 11.45 8.36
N SER A 127 -18.18 11.71 9.66
CA SER A 127 -17.58 12.94 10.21
C SER A 127 -16.07 12.95 9.95
N HIS A 128 -15.48 14.13 9.70
CA HIS A 128 -14.02 14.32 9.52
C HIS A 128 -13.20 14.08 10.81
N SER A 129 -13.80 13.47 11.83
CA SER A 129 -13.14 13.03 13.06
C SER A 129 -13.70 11.69 13.49
N LEU A 130 -12.83 10.81 13.95
CA LEU A 130 -13.20 9.47 14.45
C LEU A 130 -12.70 9.32 15.88
N GLN A 131 -13.48 8.65 16.72
CA GLN A 131 -13.05 8.24 18.05
C GLN A 131 -13.69 6.90 18.40
N ALA A 132 -12.88 5.94 18.83
CA ALA A 132 -13.37 4.63 19.26
C ALA A 132 -12.47 4.03 20.35
N GLU A 133 -13.03 3.12 21.14
CA GLU A 133 -12.22 2.19 21.93
C GLU A 133 -11.89 0.97 21.07
N LEU A 134 -10.61 0.77 20.77
CA LEU A 134 -10.11 -0.28 19.88
C LEU A 134 -9.11 -1.18 20.61
N GLN A 135 -8.95 -2.39 20.10
CA GLN A 135 -7.82 -3.24 20.46
C GLN A 135 -6.57 -2.70 19.76
N TYR A 136 -5.54 -2.35 20.53
CA TYR A 136 -4.29 -1.80 19.98
C TYR A 136 -3.07 -2.61 20.44
N SER A 137 -2.13 -2.81 19.52
CA SER A 137 -0.82 -3.42 19.78
C SER A 137 0.27 -2.57 19.13
N ASP A 138 1.23 -2.11 19.93
CA ASP A 138 2.40 -1.37 19.45
C ASP A 138 3.40 -2.25 18.67
N SER A 139 4.46 -1.65 18.13
CA SER A 139 5.56 -2.30 17.40
C SER A 139 6.47 -3.20 18.25
N LYS A 140 6.37 -3.08 19.57
CA LYS A 140 7.22 -3.77 20.56
C LYS A 140 6.51 -4.97 21.19
N SER A 141 5.23 -5.18 20.87
CA SER A 141 4.36 -6.19 21.46
C SER A 141 3.54 -6.89 20.37
N LYS A 142 3.25 -8.18 20.60
CA LYS A 142 2.25 -8.95 19.82
C LYS A 142 0.87 -9.00 20.50
N LYS A 143 0.77 -8.46 21.71
CA LYS A 143 -0.43 -8.49 22.56
C LYS A 143 -1.22 -7.19 22.39
N PHE A 144 -2.53 -7.35 22.23
CA PHE A 144 -3.46 -6.24 22.15
C PHE A 144 -3.97 -5.81 23.53
N LYS A 145 -4.29 -4.52 23.64
CA LYS A 145 -4.90 -3.90 24.82
C LYS A 145 -5.96 -2.92 24.35
N ASN A 146 -7.04 -2.76 25.12
CA ASN A 146 -8.02 -1.70 24.89
C ASN A 146 -7.35 -0.34 25.02
N LYS A 147 -7.55 0.52 24.02
CA LYS A 147 -7.09 1.91 23.96
C LYS A 147 -8.16 2.77 23.34
N THR A 148 -8.20 4.03 23.72
CA THR A 148 -8.99 5.02 22.98
C THR A 148 -8.13 5.52 21.83
N VAL A 149 -8.66 5.41 20.63
CA VAL A 149 -8.02 5.84 19.40
C VAL A 149 -8.83 6.98 18.83
N ARG A 150 -8.15 8.07 18.44
CA ARG A 150 -8.78 9.23 17.84
C ARG A 150 -8.08 9.59 16.54
N PHE A 151 -8.86 9.93 15.53
CA PHE A 151 -8.40 10.63 14.35
C PHE A 151 -9.02 12.03 14.34
N ARG A 152 -8.19 13.07 14.28
CA ARG A 152 -8.59 14.47 14.11
C ARG A 152 -7.44 15.29 13.56
N GLN A 153 -7.72 16.35 12.80
CA GLN A 153 -6.70 17.30 12.31
C GLN A 153 -5.50 16.61 11.63
N CYS A 154 -5.77 15.58 10.81
CA CYS A 154 -4.75 14.78 10.13
C CYS A 154 -3.77 14.05 11.07
N GLN A 155 -4.14 13.83 12.33
CA GLN A 155 -3.36 13.11 13.33
C GLN A 155 -4.09 11.87 13.81
N LEU A 156 -3.33 10.80 14.05
CA LEU A 156 -3.75 9.59 14.72
C LEU A 156 -3.21 9.60 16.16
N GLU A 157 -4.12 9.64 17.13
CA GLU A 157 -3.82 9.72 18.56
C GLU A 157 -4.22 8.42 19.26
N ILE A 158 -3.34 7.89 20.12
CA ILE A 158 -3.60 6.70 20.94
C ILE A 158 -3.53 7.10 22.42
N TYR A 159 -4.59 6.86 23.15
CA TYR A 159 -4.72 7.17 24.58
C TYR A 159 -4.80 5.88 25.41
N ASN A 160 -4.29 5.92 26.64
CA ASN A 160 -4.42 4.76 27.54
C ASN A 160 -5.87 4.54 27.99
N LYS A 161 -6.61 5.63 28.19
CA LYS A 161 -8.04 5.66 28.55
C LYS A 161 -8.74 6.85 27.87
N SER A 162 -10.06 6.80 27.77
CA SER A 162 -10.86 7.83 27.10
C SER A 162 -10.85 9.21 27.76
N LYS A 163 -10.58 9.26 29.07
CA LYS A 163 -10.51 10.51 29.85
C LYS A 163 -9.12 11.15 29.88
N ASP A 164 -8.12 10.50 29.31
CA ASP A 164 -6.76 11.02 29.33
C ASP A 164 -6.67 12.28 28.45
N THR A 165 -6.03 13.32 28.96
CA THR A 165 -5.80 14.58 28.22
C THR A 165 -4.66 14.43 27.21
N ASP A 166 -3.64 13.65 27.57
CA ASP A 166 -2.43 13.48 26.78
C ASP A 166 -2.42 12.12 26.07
N ALA A 167 -2.13 12.16 24.78
CA ALA A 167 -1.99 10.95 23.98
C ALA A 167 -0.70 10.22 24.37
N ALA A 168 -0.77 8.91 24.56
CA ALA A 168 0.42 8.07 24.71
C ALA A 168 1.24 8.03 23.42
N PHE A 169 0.56 8.12 22.27
CA PHE A 169 1.18 8.28 20.97
C PHE A 169 0.37 9.26 20.12
N CYS A 170 1.07 10.06 19.33
CA CYS A 170 0.47 10.95 18.35
C CYS A 170 1.36 11.00 17.11
N TRP A 171 0.78 10.76 15.94
CA TRP A 171 1.49 10.82 14.67
C TRP A 171 0.65 11.58 13.65
N LYS A 172 1.33 12.31 12.77
CA LYS A 172 0.67 12.81 11.56
C LYS A 172 0.41 11.66 10.60
N VAL A 173 -0.75 11.66 9.97
CA VAL A 173 -1.15 10.62 9.03
C VAL A 173 -0.25 10.57 7.79
N GLU A 174 0.33 11.70 7.36
CA GLU A 174 1.30 11.75 6.25
C GLU A 174 2.59 10.96 6.51
N ASP A 175 2.95 10.75 7.78
CA ASP A 175 4.16 10.04 8.20
C ASP A 175 3.94 8.53 8.40
N LEU A 176 2.73 8.04 8.12
CA LEU A 176 2.33 6.66 8.33
C LEU A 176 2.13 5.91 7.01
N SER A 177 2.32 4.60 7.01
CA SER A 177 1.86 3.72 5.92
C SER A 177 0.86 2.74 6.47
N PHE A 178 -0.40 2.81 6.02
CA PHE A 178 -1.48 1.94 6.47
C PHE A 178 -1.62 0.72 5.57
N TYR A 179 -1.96 -0.41 6.18
CA TYR A 179 -2.20 -1.70 5.53
C TYR A 179 -3.44 -2.32 6.15
N LEU A 180 -4.34 -2.79 5.29
CA LEU A 180 -5.43 -3.65 5.68
C LEU A 180 -4.87 -5.02 6.05
N GLY A 181 -5.30 -5.55 7.19
CA GLY A 181 -4.83 -6.81 7.74
C GLY A 181 -3.80 -6.65 8.85
N ALA A 182 -3.12 -7.76 9.15
CA ALA A 182 -2.15 -7.83 10.22
C ALA A 182 -1.05 -8.85 9.90
N TRP A 183 0.13 -8.63 10.48
CA TRP A 183 1.22 -9.58 10.38
C TRP A 183 0.83 -10.93 11.00
N PRO A 184 1.00 -12.07 10.28
CA PRO A 184 0.41 -13.36 10.64
C PRO A 184 0.89 -13.93 11.98
N LYS A 185 2.07 -13.52 12.47
CA LYS A 185 2.63 -13.99 13.76
C LYS A 185 2.14 -13.17 14.97
N ARG A 186 1.05 -12.38 14.84
CA ARG A 186 0.40 -11.64 15.95
C ARG A 186 -0.73 -12.45 16.60
N ASN A 187 -1.05 -12.13 17.85
CA ASN A 187 -2.19 -12.70 18.58
C ASN A 187 -3.43 -11.84 18.32
N LEU A 188 -4.07 -12.03 17.17
CA LEU A 188 -5.14 -11.15 16.70
C LEU A 188 -6.42 -11.30 17.55
N PRO A 189 -7.07 -10.18 17.94
CA PRO A 189 -8.36 -10.22 18.62
C PRO A 189 -9.52 -10.45 17.62
N SER A 190 -9.32 -10.11 16.35
CA SER A 190 -10.28 -10.31 15.26
C SER A 190 -9.54 -10.37 13.92
N ARG A 191 -10.23 -10.77 12.85
CA ARG A 191 -9.70 -10.72 11.48
C ARG A 191 -9.70 -9.31 10.86
N HIS A 192 -10.42 -8.37 11.47
CA HIS A 192 -10.58 -7.01 10.96
C HIS A 192 -9.51 -6.13 11.60
N CYS A 193 -8.37 -6.03 10.92
CA CYS A 193 -7.21 -5.31 11.44
C CYS A 193 -6.73 -4.24 10.46
N LEU A 194 -6.17 -3.16 11.01
CA LEU A 194 -5.42 -2.15 10.27
C LEU A 194 -4.04 -2.03 10.90
N THR A 195 -3.00 -2.34 10.13
CA THR A 195 -1.61 -2.19 10.56
C THR A 195 -1.04 -0.90 10.00
N PHE A 196 -0.23 -0.19 10.77
CA PHE A 196 0.47 0.98 10.27
C PHE A 196 1.94 1.01 10.68
N LEU A 197 2.75 1.52 9.76
CA LEU A 197 4.19 1.72 9.92
C LEU A 197 4.45 3.20 10.13
N VAL A 198 5.27 3.54 11.12
CA VAL A 198 5.72 4.91 11.39
C VAL A 198 7.07 5.10 10.71
N ASN A 199 7.20 6.10 9.83
CA ASN A 199 8.45 6.37 9.12
C ASN A 199 9.61 6.59 10.11
N GLY A 200 10.73 5.89 9.90
CA GLY A 200 11.93 5.98 10.75
C GLY A 200 11.86 5.18 12.06
N GLU A 201 10.73 4.55 12.39
CA GLU A 201 10.66 3.67 13.55
C GLU A 201 11.23 2.28 13.24
N LYS A 202 12.04 1.74 14.14
CA LYS A 202 12.54 0.36 14.05
C LYS A 202 11.51 -0.64 14.57
N TYR A 203 11.12 -1.59 13.73
CA TYR A 203 10.23 -2.68 14.11
C TYR A 203 11.05 -3.87 14.59
N THR A 204 10.89 -4.29 15.85
CA THR A 204 11.76 -5.31 16.48
C THR A 204 11.05 -6.62 16.81
N LYS A 205 9.77 -6.57 17.21
CA LYS A 205 9.03 -7.76 17.68
C LYS A 205 7.72 -8.01 16.93
N ALA A 206 7.12 -6.95 16.42
CA ALA A 206 5.95 -7.01 15.57
C ALA A 206 6.14 -6.05 14.39
N PHE A 207 5.56 -6.40 13.24
CA PHE A 207 5.57 -5.53 12.07
C PHE A 207 4.58 -4.38 12.30
N GLY A 208 5.10 -3.20 12.63
CA GLY A 208 4.31 -1.98 12.84
C GLY A 208 3.47 -1.90 14.11
N HIS A 209 2.54 -0.96 14.11
CA HIS A 209 1.43 -0.87 15.06
C HIS A 209 0.20 -1.52 14.44
N CYS A 210 -0.74 -2.03 15.25
CA CYS A 210 -1.95 -2.66 14.75
C CYS A 210 -3.17 -2.28 15.57
N LEU A 211 -4.24 -1.94 14.87
CA LEU A 211 -5.58 -1.72 15.37
C LEU A 211 -6.45 -2.93 15.02
N GLY A 212 -7.21 -3.44 15.98
CA GLY A 212 -8.21 -4.48 15.81
C GLY A 212 -9.61 -3.90 15.98
N PHE A 213 -10.49 -4.22 15.03
CA PHE A 213 -11.87 -3.75 14.94
C PHE A 213 -12.84 -4.90 15.19
N ASN A 214 -14.06 -4.57 15.61
CA ASN A 214 -15.08 -5.57 15.89
C ASN A 214 -15.73 -6.11 14.61
N ASN A 215 -15.86 -5.27 13.59
CA ASN A 215 -16.49 -5.60 12.32
C ASN A 215 -15.75 -4.94 11.14
N GLN A 216 -16.17 -5.28 9.93
CA GLN A 216 -15.56 -4.80 8.70
C GLN A 216 -15.92 -3.34 8.39
N ASP A 217 -17.11 -2.89 8.74
CA ASP A 217 -17.58 -1.54 8.44
C ASP A 217 -16.80 -0.48 9.23
N ASP A 218 -16.48 -0.77 10.50
CA ASP A 218 -15.60 0.06 11.32
C ASP A 218 -14.20 0.12 10.70
N LEU A 219 -13.63 -1.04 10.31
CA LEU A 219 -12.33 -1.08 9.63
C LEU A 219 -12.34 -0.21 8.36
N HIS A 220 -13.36 -0.37 7.52
CA HIS A 220 -13.49 0.39 6.27
C HIS A 220 -13.67 1.88 6.54
N THR A 221 -14.47 2.27 7.54
CA THR A 221 -14.64 3.67 7.95
C THR A 221 -13.31 4.32 8.32
N TRP A 222 -12.51 3.63 9.15
CA TRP A 222 -11.19 4.13 9.55
C TRP A 222 -10.20 4.15 8.39
N ALA A 223 -10.12 3.06 7.61
CA ALA A 223 -9.24 2.99 6.45
C ALA A 223 -9.57 4.06 5.41
N ALA A 224 -10.85 4.28 5.12
CA ALA A 224 -11.33 5.28 4.18
C ALA A 224 -10.88 6.70 4.60
N MET A 225 -11.10 7.07 5.86
CA MET A 225 -10.67 8.37 6.38
C MET A 225 -9.15 8.55 6.29
N LEU A 226 -8.38 7.53 6.69
CA LEU A 226 -6.92 7.61 6.71
C LEU A 226 -6.33 7.68 5.30
N TYR A 227 -6.81 6.85 4.37
CA TYR A 227 -6.37 6.90 2.98
C TYR A 227 -6.81 8.18 2.27
N ALA A 228 -8.03 8.69 2.52
CA ALA A 228 -8.50 9.93 1.89
C ALA A 228 -7.64 11.14 2.31
N VAL A 229 -7.22 11.18 3.56
CA VAL A 229 -6.32 12.22 4.07
C VAL A 229 -4.92 12.13 3.45
N GLN A 230 -4.43 10.91 3.20
CA GLN A 230 -3.15 10.70 2.51
C GLN A 230 -3.22 11.03 1.01
N ASN A 231 -4.42 11.01 0.42
CA ASN A 231 -4.63 11.08 -1.03
C ASN A 231 -5.66 12.17 -1.37
N PRO A 232 -5.22 13.45 -1.42
CA PRO A 232 -6.12 14.58 -1.63
C PRO A 232 -6.81 14.58 -3.00
N ASP A 233 -6.30 13.84 -3.98
CA ASP A 233 -6.96 13.65 -5.28
C ASP A 233 -8.17 12.69 -5.21
N GLY A 234 -8.43 12.09 -4.04
CA GLY A 234 -9.54 11.18 -3.79
C GLY A 234 -9.18 9.70 -3.92
N LEU A 235 -10.01 8.86 -3.29
CA LEU A 235 -9.81 7.42 -3.25
C LEU A 235 -10.00 6.77 -4.64
N LEU A 236 -10.84 7.34 -5.49
CA LEU A 236 -11.10 6.86 -6.86
C LEU A 236 -10.23 7.54 -7.93
N SER A 237 -9.10 8.13 -7.55
CA SER A 237 -8.17 8.82 -8.46
C SER A 237 -7.60 7.94 -9.59
N TRP A 238 -7.63 6.61 -9.43
CA TRP A 238 -7.28 5.68 -10.51
C TRP A 238 -8.23 5.76 -11.72
N ALA A 239 -9.52 6.05 -11.50
CA ALA A 239 -10.50 6.17 -12.59
C ALA A 239 -10.28 7.45 -13.41
N SER A 240 -9.82 8.54 -12.77
CA SER A 240 -9.52 9.81 -13.43
C SER A 240 -8.12 9.84 -14.06
N ALA A 241 -7.19 9.03 -13.56
CA ALA A 241 -5.84 8.90 -14.12
C ALA A 241 -5.83 8.33 -15.56
N PHE A 242 -6.84 7.54 -15.93
CA PHE A 242 -6.96 6.92 -17.24
C PHE A 242 -8.33 7.19 -17.86
N PRO A 243 -8.58 8.42 -18.35
CA PRO A 243 -9.88 8.78 -18.89
C PRO A 243 -10.25 7.91 -20.11
N PRO A 244 -11.55 7.68 -20.35
CA PRO A 244 -12.02 6.89 -21.48
C PRO A 244 -11.45 7.43 -22.80
N GLY A 245 -10.64 6.61 -23.49
CA GLY A 245 -9.99 6.97 -24.75
C GLY A 245 -8.46 7.10 -24.71
N ALA A 246 -7.83 6.98 -23.54
CA ALA A 246 -6.37 7.00 -23.40
C ALA A 246 -5.67 5.71 -23.87
N ALA A 247 -6.40 4.59 -23.97
CA ALA A 247 -5.91 3.37 -24.62
C ALA A 247 -6.28 3.39 -26.11
N ARG A 248 -5.34 3.85 -26.95
CA ARG A 248 -5.33 3.60 -28.39
C ARG A 248 -4.04 2.90 -28.77
#